data_AF-X1RES5-F1
#
_entry.id   AF-X1RES5-F1
#
_cell.length_a   1.000
_cell.length_b   1.000
_cell.length_c   1.000
_cell.angle_alpha   90.00
_cell.angle_beta   90.00
_cell.angle_gamma   90.00
#
_symmetry.space_group_name_H-M   'P 1'
#
loop_
_entity.id
_entity.type
_entity.pdbx_description
1 polymer ?
#
loop_
_entity_poly.entity_id
_entity_poly.type
_entity_poly.pdbx_seq_one_letter_code
_entity_poly.pdbx_strand_id
1 'polypeptide(L)'
;MLGLYQSKRFKDIPTTCYIMTYKEGHCIANCGFCPQARESESSVEMLSRVSWPVFSFKEFLTKISYLPPTKRFKRVCIQTLNYPQNFQDLLEIITQ
;
A
#
# COMPACT_ATOMS: atom_id res chain seq x y z
N MET A 1 -6.14 10.34 -8.06
CA MET A 1 -6.69 8.99 -7.76
C MET A 1 -5.73 8.30 -6.81
N LEU A 2 -6.21 7.48 -5.86
CA LEU A 2 -5.38 6.71 -4.90
C LEU A 2 -4.62 5.55 -5.57
N GLY A 3 -3.92 5.81 -6.68
CA GLY A 3 -3.33 4.75 -7.52
C GLY A 3 -4.36 3.88 -8.27
N LEU A 4 -5.66 4.08 -8.03
CA LEU A 4 -6.74 3.39 -8.73
C LEU A 4 -6.86 3.90 -10.16
N TYR A 5 -7.19 3.01 -11.09
CA TYR A 5 -7.56 3.37 -12.46
C TYR A 5 -8.76 2.53 -12.92
N GLN A 6 -9.57 3.09 -13.81
CA GLN A 6 -10.71 2.35 -14.37
C GLN A 6 -10.22 1.44 -15.50
N SER A 7 -10.48 0.14 -15.38
CA SER A 7 -10.14 -0.85 -16.41
C SER A 7 -11.41 -1.51 -16.92
N LYS A 8 -11.58 -1.55 -18.24
CA LYS A 8 -12.64 -2.33 -18.91
C LYS A 8 -12.25 -3.80 -19.13
N ARG A 9 -11.00 -4.18 -18.78
CA ARG A 9 -10.47 -5.54 -19.01
C ARG A 9 -10.97 -6.55 -17.99
N PHE A 10 -11.45 -6.09 -16.84
CA PHE A 10 -11.96 -6.96 -15.78
C PHE A 10 -13.48 -6.91 -15.77
N LYS A 11 -14.12 -8.07 -15.94
CA LYS A 11 -15.57 -8.22 -15.84
C LYS A 11 -16.05 -8.00 -14.40
N ASP A 12 -15.25 -8.48 -13.44
CA ASP A 12 -15.48 -8.31 -12.01
C ASP A 12 -14.48 -7.32 -11.43
N ILE A 13 -14.98 -6.30 -10.76
CA ILE A 13 -14.16 -5.23 -10.18
C ILE A 13 -13.48 -5.77 -8.90
N PRO A 14 -12.15 -5.59 -8.74
CA PRO A 14 -11.48 -5.98 -7.50
C PRO A 14 -12.05 -5.19 -6.31
N THR A 15 -12.48 -5.91 -5.27
CA THR A 15 -13.07 -5.31 -4.06
C THR A 15 -12.08 -5.22 -2.89
N THR A 16 -10.80 -5.55 -3.11
CA THR A 16 -9.75 -5.43 -2.09
C THR A 16 -8.90 -4.20 -2.37
N CYS A 17 -8.72 -3.36 -1.36
CA CYS A 17 -7.72 -2.29 -1.36
C CYS A 17 -6.41 -2.85 -0.81
N TYR A 18 -5.33 -2.73 -1.56
CA TYR A 18 -3.99 -3.07 -1.09
C TYR A 18 -3.26 -1.78 -0.73
N ILE A 19 -2.77 -1.70 0.50
CA ILE A 19 -1.94 -0.58 0.96
C ILE A 19 -0.64 -1.14 1.53
N MET A 20 0.41 -0.33 1.50
CA MET A 20 1.69 -0.66 2.11
C MET A 20 2.15 0.52 2.96
N THR A 21 2.65 0.25 4.17
CA THR A 21 3.32 1.29 4.97
C THR A 21 4.50 1.84 4.20
N TYR A 22 4.62 3.16 4.17
CA TYR A 22 5.75 3.83 3.53
C TYR A 22 6.73 4.32 4.59
N LYS A 23 8.01 4.15 4.31
CA LYS A 23 9.10 4.88 4.97
C LYS A 23 10.06 5.36 3.91
N GLU A 24 10.79 6.41 4.20
CA GLU A 24 11.88 6.83 3.35
C GLU A 24 12.99 5.76 3.32
N GLY A 25 13.49 5.47 2.11
CA GLY A 25 14.50 4.43 1.88
C GLY A 25 13.96 3.00 2.00
N HIS A 26 14.88 2.06 2.22
CA HIS A 26 14.62 0.62 2.18
C HIS A 26 14.25 0.04 3.55
N CYS A 27 13.53 -1.08 3.58
CA CYS A 27 13.28 -1.90 4.77
C CYS A 27 14.57 -2.15 5.56
N ILE A 28 14.52 -2.22 6.90
CA ILE A 28 15.74 -2.49 7.70
C ILE A 28 16.23 -3.95 7.56
N ALA A 29 15.33 -4.84 7.11
CA ALA A 29 15.66 -6.24 6.82
C ALA A 29 16.44 -6.38 5.51
N ASN A 30 17.11 -7.51 5.32
CA ASN A 30 17.95 -7.77 4.15
C ASN A 30 17.62 -9.10 3.45
N CYS A 31 16.35 -9.31 3.12
CA CYS A 31 15.93 -10.53 2.42
C CYS A 31 16.48 -10.54 0.98
N GLY A 32 17.27 -11.55 0.60
CA GLY A 32 18.00 -11.57 -0.68
C GLY A 32 17.16 -11.55 -1.97
N PHE A 33 15.85 -11.76 -1.87
CA PHE A 33 14.90 -11.71 -2.99
C PHE A 33 14.07 -10.42 -3.03
N CYS A 34 14.18 -9.55 -2.03
CA CYS A 34 13.25 -8.45 -1.82
C CYS A 34 13.82 -7.14 -2.37
N PRO A 35 13.15 -6.46 -3.32
CA PRO A 35 13.57 -5.14 -3.80
C PRO A 35 13.62 -4.06 -2.69
N GLN A 36 12.88 -4.28 -1.60
CA GLN A 36 12.87 -3.40 -0.43
C GLN A 36 14.00 -3.69 0.56
N ALA A 37 14.85 -4.69 0.35
CA ALA A 37 15.95 -5.00 1.28
C ALA A 37 16.92 -3.83 1.45
N ARG A 38 17.51 -3.65 2.64
CA ARG A 38 18.36 -2.50 2.97
C ARG A 38 19.54 -2.27 2.02
N GLU A 39 20.09 -3.34 1.44
CA GLU A 39 21.23 -3.33 0.51
C GLU A 39 20.79 -3.63 -0.93
N SER A 40 19.48 -3.62 -1.22
CA SER A 40 18.99 -3.86 -2.58
C SER A 40 19.29 -2.67 -3.48
N GLU A 41 20.00 -2.91 -4.57
CA GLU A 41 20.18 -1.94 -5.66
C GLU A 41 19.01 -1.96 -6.66
N SER A 42 18.08 -2.90 -6.53
CA SER A 42 16.88 -2.96 -7.36
C SER A 42 15.91 -1.84 -6.98
N SER A 43 15.22 -1.29 -7.99
CA SER A 43 14.16 -0.30 -7.75
C SER A 43 13.08 -0.86 -6.82
N VAL A 44 12.69 -0.07 -5.81
CA VAL A 44 11.60 -0.39 -4.89
C VAL A 44 10.25 -0.60 -5.59
N GLU A 45 10.08 -0.03 -6.79
CA GLU A 45 8.90 -0.21 -7.65
C GLU A 45 8.79 -1.61 -8.26
N MET A 46 9.86 -2.42 -8.19
CA MET A 46 9.83 -3.82 -8.65
C MET A 46 9.11 -4.75 -7.66
N LEU A 47 8.73 -4.24 -6.48
CA LEU A 47 8.00 -5.00 -5.47
C LEU A 47 6.61 -5.41 -5.99
N SER A 48 6.39 -6.72 -6.12
CA SER A 48 5.10 -7.30 -6.54
C SER A 48 4.65 -6.94 -7.97
N ARG A 49 5.52 -6.34 -8.80
CA ARG A 49 5.21 -5.93 -10.19
C ARG A 49 3.99 -5.00 -10.28
N VAL A 50 3.79 -4.17 -9.27
CA VAL A 50 2.76 -3.12 -9.23
C VAL A 50 3.41 -1.82 -8.78
N SER A 51 2.86 -0.68 -9.20
CA SER A 51 3.30 0.62 -8.69
C SER A 51 2.77 0.84 -7.27
N TRP A 52 3.61 1.37 -6.39
CA TRP A 52 3.26 1.73 -5.02
C TRP A 52 3.28 3.25 -4.83
N PRO A 53 2.31 3.99 -5.41
CA PRO A 53 2.26 5.43 -5.29
C PRO A 53 2.10 5.87 -3.83
N VAL A 54 2.94 6.82 -3.42
CA VAL A 54 2.93 7.36 -2.06
C VAL A 54 1.83 8.40 -1.92
N PHE A 55 1.02 8.27 -0.88
CA PHE A 55 0.00 9.23 -0.48
C PHE A 55 0.11 9.52 1.01
N SER A 56 -0.29 10.72 1.42
CA SER A 56 -0.45 11.00 2.86
C SER A 56 -1.61 10.19 3.43
N PHE A 57 -1.49 9.73 4.67
CA PHE A 57 -2.52 8.91 5.30
C PHE A 57 -3.86 9.66 5.42
N LYS A 58 -3.82 10.95 5.80
CA LYS A 58 -5.00 11.82 5.84
C LYS A 58 -5.72 11.93 4.50
N GLU A 59 -4.96 12.11 3.41
CA GLU A 59 -5.53 12.18 2.06
C GLU A 59 -6.16 10.84 1.65
N PHE A 60 -5.51 9.72 1.98
CA PHE A 60 -6.05 8.38 1.76
C PHE A 60 -7.40 8.19 2.47
N LEU A 61 -7.47 8.48 3.78
CA LEU A 61 -8.71 8.37 4.56
C LEU A 61 -9.81 9.29 4.04
N THR A 62 -9.45 10.52 3.65
CA THR A 62 -10.41 11.47 3.07
C THR A 62 -10.98 10.93 1.76
N LYS A 63 -10.14 10.41 0.86
CA LYS A 63 -10.61 9.92 -0.44
C LYS A 63 -11.39 8.60 -0.33
N ILE A 64 -11.05 7.74 0.62
CA ILE A 64 -11.76 6.47 0.80
C ILE A 64 -13.15 6.70 1.42
N SER A 65 -13.31 7.67 2.31
CA SER A 65 -14.61 8.00 2.92
C SER A 65 -15.61 8.58 1.91
N TYR A 66 -15.13 9.27 0.88
CA TYR A 66 -15.94 9.78 -0.23
C TYR A 66 -16.29 8.73 -1.31
N LEU A 67 -15.88 7.46 -1.18
CA LEU A 67 -16.25 6.44 -2.15
C LEU A 67 -17.75 6.12 -2.07
N PRO A 68 -18.46 6.13 -3.22
CA PRO A 68 -19.87 5.74 -3.25
C PRO A 68 -20.03 4.26 -2.88
N PRO A 69 -21.17 3.83 -2.31
CA PRO A 69 -21.37 2.46 -1.83
C PRO A 69 -20.99 1.37 -2.86
N THR A 70 -21.27 1.60 -4.13
CA THR A 70 -20.97 0.68 -5.24
C THR A 70 -19.48 0.51 -5.54
N LYS A 71 -18.63 1.41 -5.04
CA LYS A 71 -17.17 1.40 -5.23
C LYS A 71 -16.40 1.20 -3.93
N ARG A 72 -17.09 0.95 -2.81
CA ARG A 72 -16.42 0.69 -1.53
C ARG A 72 -15.71 -0.66 -1.58
N PHE A 73 -14.51 -0.68 -1.02
CA PHE A 73 -13.77 -1.92 -0.83
C PHE A 73 -14.43 -2.77 0.26
N LYS A 74 -14.46 -4.07 0.07
CA LYS A 74 -14.95 -5.06 1.04
C LYS A 74 -13.86 -5.53 2.00
N ARG A 75 -12.60 -5.34 1.62
CA ARG A 75 -11.41 -5.77 2.35
C ARG A 75 -10.28 -4.77 2.14
N VAL A 76 -9.51 -4.50 3.18
CA VAL A 76 -8.23 -3.80 3.11
C VAL A 76 -7.12 -4.78 3.48
N CYS A 77 -6.12 -4.91 2.63
CA CYS A 77 -4.91 -5.69 2.89
C CYS A 77 -3.76 -4.71 3.16
N ILE A 78 -3.16 -4.83 4.34
CA ILE A 78 -2.09 -3.95 4.79
C ILE A 78 -0.79 -4.74 4.75
N GLN A 79 0.11 -4.32 3.86
CA GLN A 79 1.47 -4.80 3.83
C GLN A 79 2.35 -3.86 4.66
N THR A 80 3.27 -4.42 5.44
CA THR A 80 4.15 -3.63 6.29
C THR A 80 5.61 -3.83 5.91
N LEU A 81 6.40 -2.76 6.02
CA LEU A 81 7.86 -2.84 5.96
C LEU A 81 8.42 -3.04 7.37
N ASN A 82 9.62 -3.61 7.48
CA ASN A 82 10.31 -3.66 8.76
C ASN A 82 11.03 -2.31 9.01
N TYR A 83 10.60 -1.62 10.07
CA TYR A 83 11.22 -0.43 10.62
C TYR A 83 10.77 -0.25 12.07
N PRO A 84 11.50 0.52 12.91
CA PRO A 84 11.28 0.52 14.36
C PRO A 84 9.86 0.89 14.81
N GLN A 85 9.20 1.82 14.11
CA GLN A 85 7.85 2.30 14.44
C GLN A 85 6.72 1.49 13.79
N ASN A 86 7.02 0.49 12.95
CA ASN A 86 6.02 -0.19 12.11
C ASN A 86 4.81 -0.72 12.88
N PHE A 87 5.03 -1.30 14.06
CA PHE A 87 3.93 -1.85 14.85
C PHE A 87 2.98 -0.75 15.36
N GLN A 88 3.53 0.39 15.79
CA GLN A 88 2.72 1.51 16.26
C GLN A 88 1.96 2.18 15.13
N ASP A 89 2.62 2.38 13.98
CA ASP A 89 1.97 2.90 12.78
C ASP A 89 0.85 1.96 12.30
N LEU A 90 1.08 0.64 12.33
CA LEU A 90 0.07 -0.34 11.98
C LEU A 90 -1.16 -0.25 12.91
N LEU A 91 -0.94 -0.10 14.22
CA LEU A 91 -2.02 0.09 15.19
C LEU A 91 -2.80 1.39 14.91
N GLU A 92 -2.13 2.48 14.57
CA GLU A 92 -2.80 3.72 14.17
C GLU A 92 -3.63 3.51 12.90
N ILE A 93 -3.10 2.81 11.89
CA ILE A 93 -3.80 2.56 10.63
C ILE A 93 -5.07 1.74 10.83
N ILE A 94 -5.05 0.67 11.63
CA ILE A 94 -6.20 -0.23 11.81
C ILE A 94 -7.29 0.32 12.74
N THR A 95 -7.02 1.44 13.43
CA THR A 95 -7.97 2.08 14.34
C THR A 95 -8.73 3.25 13.72
N GLN A 96 -8.44 3.60 12.46
CA GLN A 96 -9.21 4.57 11.66
C GLN A 96 -10.39 3.91 10.94
#